data_AF-A0A831XRZ2-F1
#
_entry.id   AF-A0A831XRZ2-F1
#
_cell.length_a   1.000
_cell.length_b   1.000
_cell.length_c   1.000
_cell.angle_alpha   90.00
_cell.angle_beta   90.00
_cell.angle_gamma   90.00
#
_symmetry.space_group_name_H-M   'P 1'
#
loop_
_entity.id
_entity.type
_entity.pdbx_description
1 polymer ?
#
loop_
_entity_poly.entity_id
_entity_poly.type
_entity_poly.pdbx_seq_one_letter_code
_entity_poly.pdbx_strand_id
1 'polypeptide(L)'
;MTHSRLSVCDSTFSSGPCQRNERHRGADPHVCPRIRAFPPPFPGRVVQVCSSHSERRGRYDADGHSASYASERTIVKAYIRTFGCQMNEHDSQRIAALLEASGYAMTEAIEEASLILLNTCSVRHNPENKVFSFLGMLAPLKRERPELVIGVGGCVAQQLGGAILARNRDVDLVFGPDQYANLPEMLDLVRRGERVVMTDWGPKQPPVQDFIPDALIEAGPVVNGKAYIAIMTGCNNFCSFCIVPYVRGREISRPPESILREARALIDKGAREIWLLGQNVNSYRAEGWRFYELLEAMARLPVARLRFTSPHPKDWDNALS
;
A
#
# COMPACT_ATOMS: atom_id res chain seq x y z
N MET A 1 40.34 -27.92 21.67
CA MET A 1 40.39 -27.63 23.12
C MET A 1 40.90 -26.21 23.28
N THR A 2 40.02 -25.27 23.64
CA THR A 2 40.25 -24.17 24.60
C THR A 2 38.97 -23.33 24.67
N HIS A 3 38.40 -23.26 25.86
CA HIS A 3 37.21 -22.50 26.24
C HIS A 3 37.53 -21.04 26.55
N SER A 4 36.58 -20.14 26.34
CA SER A 4 36.40 -18.90 27.13
C SER A 4 35.08 -18.23 26.74
N ARG A 5 33.98 -18.51 27.46
CA ARG A 5 33.42 -17.81 28.64
C ARG A 5 32.70 -16.49 28.29
N LEU A 6 31.37 -16.58 28.25
CA LEU A 6 30.43 -15.47 28.39
C LEU A 6 30.49 -14.92 29.84
N SER A 7 30.58 -13.60 29.99
CA SER A 7 30.31 -12.92 31.26
C SER A 7 29.06 -12.06 31.11
N VAL A 8 28.02 -12.43 31.85
CA VAL A 8 26.83 -11.62 32.12
C VAL A 8 27.18 -10.68 33.28
N CYS A 9 26.81 -9.40 33.18
CA CYS A 9 26.80 -8.49 34.33
C CYS A 9 25.48 -7.72 34.33
N ASP A 10 24.66 -8.05 35.33
CA ASP A 10 23.54 -7.26 35.84
C ASP A 10 24.06 -5.97 36.50
N SER A 11 23.37 -4.84 36.28
CA SER A 11 23.10 -3.86 37.34
C SER A 11 22.21 -2.70 36.85
N THR A 12 20.96 -2.74 37.31
CA THR A 12 20.21 -1.66 37.99
C THR A 12 20.29 -0.19 37.54
N PHE A 13 19.11 0.36 37.28
CA PHE A 13 18.76 1.79 37.18
C PHE A 13 19.22 2.63 38.39
N SER A 14 19.79 3.82 38.15
CA SER A 14 19.77 4.95 39.09
C SER A 14 19.89 6.29 38.36
N SER A 15 18.99 7.21 38.69
CA SER A 15 18.78 8.54 38.13
C SER A 15 19.52 9.63 38.92
N GLY A 16 20.34 10.46 38.27
CA GLY A 16 20.93 11.68 38.87
C GLY A 16 21.87 12.45 37.92
N PRO A 17 21.88 13.81 37.93
CA PRO A 17 22.52 14.62 36.88
C PRO A 17 24.01 14.87 37.12
N CYS A 18 24.77 14.93 36.03
CA CYS A 18 26.22 15.10 36.00
C CYS A 18 26.63 16.58 36.22
N GLN A 19 27.40 16.86 37.28
CA GLN A 19 28.10 18.13 37.47
C GLN A 19 29.46 18.10 36.75
N ARG A 20 29.73 19.10 35.89
CA ARG A 20 31.04 19.33 35.26
C ARG A 20 31.89 20.26 36.14
N ASN A 21 33.18 19.95 36.26
CA ASN A 21 34.21 20.91 36.66
C ASN A 21 35.37 20.80 35.65
N GLU A 22 35.79 21.92 35.08
CA GLU A 22 36.76 22.00 33.98
C GLU A 22 38.19 22.24 34.48
N ARG A 23 39.19 21.70 33.76
CA ARG A 23 40.39 22.44 33.29
C ARG A 23 41.22 21.61 32.28
N HIS A 24 41.22 22.12 31.03
CA HIS A 24 42.14 21.94 29.89
C HIS A 24 42.78 20.57 29.54
N ARG A 25 42.33 19.96 28.43
CA ARG A 25 42.98 19.97 27.09
C ARG A 25 42.12 19.19 26.07
N GLY A 26 41.81 19.82 24.93
CA GLY A 26 41.43 19.15 23.67
C GLY A 26 39.93 19.05 23.33
N ALA A 27 39.57 19.65 22.19
CA ALA A 27 38.36 19.49 21.36
C ALA A 27 37.03 20.17 21.79
N ASP A 28 36.32 20.59 20.74
CA ASP A 28 35.14 21.46 20.56
C ASP A 28 33.87 21.07 21.36
N PRO A 29 32.87 21.97 21.50
CA PRO A 29 31.65 21.73 20.70
C PRO A 29 30.87 22.97 20.25
N HIS A 30 30.59 23.03 18.95
CA HIS A 30 29.43 23.74 18.41
C HIS A 30 28.11 23.04 18.77
N VAL A 31 27.12 23.89 18.99
CA VAL A 31 25.69 23.67 19.32
C VAL A 31 25.04 22.50 18.58
N CYS A 32 24.38 21.58 19.32
CA CYS A 32 23.55 20.50 18.76
C CYS A 32 22.06 20.81 19.01
N PRO A 33 21.20 20.90 17.96
CA PRO A 33 19.77 21.15 18.15
C PRO A 33 19.03 19.88 18.60
N ARG A 34 18.14 20.04 19.59
CA ARG A 34 17.30 18.98 20.15
C ARG A 34 16.39 18.36 19.09
N ILE A 35 16.69 17.13 18.66
CA ILE A 35 15.74 16.27 17.94
C ILE A 35 15.02 15.41 18.99
N ARG A 36 13.68 15.55 19.07
CA ARG A 36 12.82 14.65 19.85
C ARG A 36 12.85 13.26 19.20
N ALA A 37 13.32 12.25 19.92
CA ALA A 37 13.25 10.86 19.49
C ALA A 37 11.81 10.33 19.70
N PHE A 38 11.19 9.85 18.61
CA PHE A 38 10.01 8.97 18.67
C PHE A 38 10.48 7.51 18.84
N PRO A 39 9.80 6.70 19.65
CA PRO A 39 10.12 5.27 19.75
C PRO A 39 9.63 4.52 18.50
N PRO A 40 10.37 3.51 18.00
CA PRO A 40 9.89 2.64 16.92
C PRO A 40 8.76 1.71 17.42
N PRO A 41 7.78 1.35 16.57
CA PRO A 41 6.80 0.34 16.92
C PRO A 41 7.42 -1.06 16.72
N PHE A 42 7.13 -1.95 17.67
CA PHE A 42 7.42 -3.39 17.73
C PHE A 42 8.70 -3.87 18.45
N PRO A 43 8.57 -4.90 19.32
CA PRO A 43 9.67 -5.43 20.13
C PRO A 43 10.47 -6.48 19.34
N GLY A 44 11.70 -6.13 18.94
CA GLY A 44 12.66 -7.06 18.36
C GLY A 44 14.07 -6.68 18.79
N ARG A 45 14.87 -7.69 19.20
CA ARG A 45 16.22 -7.54 19.75
C ARG A 45 17.10 -6.59 18.93
N VAL A 46 17.58 -5.52 19.56
CA VAL A 46 18.69 -4.70 19.03
C VAL A 46 19.98 -5.49 19.20
N VAL A 47 20.53 -6.02 18.11
CA VAL A 47 21.93 -6.45 18.07
C VAL A 47 22.78 -5.21 17.83
N GLN A 48 23.40 -4.69 18.89
CA GLN A 48 24.36 -3.61 18.79
C GLN A 48 25.66 -4.18 18.19
N VAL A 49 25.83 -4.02 16.88
CA VAL A 49 27.11 -4.28 16.21
C VAL A 49 28.06 -3.15 16.60
N CYS A 50 28.93 -3.40 17.57
CA CYS A 50 30.08 -2.53 17.82
C CYS A 50 30.99 -2.58 16.59
N SER A 51 30.97 -1.53 15.78
CA SER A 51 31.99 -1.28 14.78
C SER A 51 33.29 -0.98 15.52
N SER A 52 34.20 -1.96 15.51
CA SER A 52 35.60 -1.71 15.84
C SER A 52 36.08 -0.58 14.93
N HIS A 53 36.47 0.54 15.55
CA HIS A 53 37.22 1.60 14.88
C HIS A 53 38.56 0.99 14.44
N SER A 54 38.62 0.46 13.23
CA SER A 54 39.88 0.40 12.49
C SER A 54 40.09 1.79 11.92
N GLU A 55 40.99 2.56 12.53
CA GLU A 55 41.50 3.81 11.95
C GLU A 55 42.09 3.51 10.57
N ARG A 56 41.27 3.66 9.52
CA ARG A 56 41.78 3.70 8.15
C ARG A 56 42.51 5.02 7.99
N ARG A 57 43.85 4.95 8.04
CA ARG A 57 44.72 6.01 7.53
C ARG A 57 44.24 6.36 6.12
N GLY A 58 43.67 7.56 5.97
CA GLY A 58 43.30 8.10 4.67
C GLY A 58 44.54 8.18 3.79
N ARG A 59 44.51 7.55 2.61
CA ARG A 59 45.37 7.97 1.51
C ARG A 59 44.78 9.28 0.98
N TYR A 60 45.52 10.36 1.14
CA TYR A 60 45.27 11.62 0.45
C TYR A 60 45.83 11.48 -0.96
N ASP A 61 44.99 11.67 -1.98
CA ASP A 61 45.46 11.97 -3.33
C ASP A 61 45.96 13.43 -3.35
N ALA A 62 46.96 13.71 -4.17
CA ALA A 62 47.79 14.93 -4.12
C ALA A 62 47.06 16.26 -4.41
N ASP A 63 45.77 16.23 -4.73
CA ASP A 63 45.03 17.40 -5.22
C ASP A 63 43.83 17.82 -4.36
N GLY A 64 43.71 17.36 -3.10
CA GLY A 64 42.87 18.03 -2.10
C GLY A 64 41.35 18.09 -2.35
N HIS A 65 40.79 17.25 -3.22
CA HIS A 65 39.35 17.19 -3.44
C HIS A 65 38.72 16.04 -2.66
N SER A 66 37.89 16.36 -1.66
CA SER A 66 37.02 15.38 -1.01
C SER A 66 35.95 14.94 -2.01
N ALA A 67 36.13 13.78 -2.64
CA ALA A 67 35.09 13.15 -3.42
C ALA A 67 33.97 12.69 -2.47
N SER A 68 32.96 13.54 -2.27
CA SER A 68 31.69 13.12 -1.69
C SER A 68 30.98 12.26 -2.73
N TYR A 69 31.19 10.95 -2.68
CA TYR A 69 30.37 9.99 -3.41
C TYR A 69 28.97 9.99 -2.79
N ALA A 70 28.14 10.95 -3.19
CA ALA A 70 26.70 10.83 -3.03
C ALA A 70 26.28 9.63 -3.89
N SER A 71 25.95 8.52 -3.25
CA SER A 71 25.40 7.37 -3.96
C SER A 71 24.10 7.81 -4.63
N GLU A 72 24.09 7.91 -5.96
CA GLU A 72 22.85 8.00 -6.74
C GLU A 72 21.99 6.79 -6.35
N ARG A 73 20.97 7.01 -5.51
CA ARG A 73 19.95 6.00 -5.28
C ARG A 73 19.17 5.89 -6.58
N THR A 74 19.48 4.87 -7.38
CA THR A 74 18.69 4.55 -8.58
C THR A 74 17.24 4.41 -8.17
N ILE A 75 16.40 5.33 -8.65
CA ILE A 75 14.96 5.33 -8.36
C ILE A 75 14.36 4.09 -9.02
N VAL A 76 13.80 3.19 -8.21
CA VAL A 76 13.17 1.97 -8.71
C VAL A 76 11.79 2.32 -9.25
N LYS A 77 11.49 1.94 -10.50
CA LYS A 77 10.24 2.29 -11.17
C LYS A 77 9.20 1.16 -11.12
N ALA A 78 7.92 1.52 -11.00
CA ALA A 78 6.80 0.60 -11.05
C ALA A 78 5.80 0.99 -12.16
N TYR A 79 5.26 -0.01 -12.85
CA TYR A 79 4.20 0.14 -13.85
C TYR A 79 2.96 -0.63 -13.40
N ILE A 80 1.79 0.01 -13.45
CA ILE A 80 0.51 -0.64 -13.15
C ILE A 80 -0.34 -0.64 -14.42
N ARG A 81 -0.72 -1.85 -14.86
CA ARG A 81 -1.74 -2.03 -15.89
C ARG A 81 -3.08 -2.29 -15.23
N THR A 82 -3.98 -1.34 -15.34
CA THR A 82 -5.35 -1.49 -14.84
C THR A 82 -6.25 -2.08 -15.91
N PHE A 83 -6.96 -3.14 -15.57
CA PHE A 83 -8.04 -3.71 -16.37
C PHE A 83 -9.34 -3.58 -15.58
N GLY A 84 -10.39 -3.01 -16.19
CA GLY A 84 -11.75 -3.25 -15.71
C GLY A 84 -12.67 -2.05 -15.49
N CYS A 85 -12.89 -1.72 -14.22
CA CYS A 85 -13.95 -0.85 -13.72
C CYS A 85 -13.41 0.24 -12.78
N GLN A 86 -14.27 1.17 -12.38
CA GLN A 86 -13.93 2.30 -11.51
C GLN A 86 -13.33 1.85 -10.17
N MET A 87 -13.77 0.72 -9.61
CA MET A 87 -13.19 0.17 -8.39
C MET A 87 -11.72 -0.24 -8.60
N ASN A 88 -11.40 -0.86 -9.74
CA ASN A 88 -10.02 -1.22 -10.05
C ASN A 88 -9.15 0.00 -10.35
N GLU A 89 -9.69 1.06 -10.95
CA GLU A 89 -8.98 2.33 -11.11
C GLU A 89 -8.64 2.92 -9.72
N HIS A 90 -9.61 2.96 -8.82
CA HIS A 90 -9.39 3.37 -7.42
C HIS A 90 -8.35 2.48 -6.71
N ASP A 91 -8.46 1.16 -6.83
CA ASP A 91 -7.50 0.23 -6.23
C ASP A 91 -6.09 0.45 -6.79
N SER A 92 -5.97 0.75 -8.09
CA SER A 92 -4.68 1.05 -8.74
C SER A 92 -4.07 2.34 -8.21
N GLN A 93 -4.89 3.36 -7.95
CA GLN A 93 -4.44 4.60 -7.31
C GLN A 93 -3.92 4.35 -5.89
N ARG A 94 -4.58 3.46 -5.12
CA ARG A 94 -4.09 3.08 -3.77
C ARG A 94 -2.81 2.28 -3.83
N ILE A 95 -2.70 1.34 -4.77
CA ILE A 95 -1.47 0.58 -5.02
C ILE A 95 -0.34 1.54 -5.37
N ALA A 96 -0.57 2.51 -6.26
CA ALA A 96 0.43 3.51 -6.62
C ALA A 96 0.89 4.32 -5.40
N ALA A 97 -0.04 4.87 -4.61
CA ALA A 97 0.30 5.62 -3.40
C ALA A 97 1.10 4.78 -2.37
N LEU A 98 0.76 3.50 -2.23
CA LEU A 98 1.49 2.56 -1.37
C LEU A 98 2.91 2.28 -1.88
N LEU A 99 3.07 2.12 -3.20
CA LEU A 99 4.37 1.92 -3.83
C LEU A 99 5.25 3.16 -3.74
N GLU A 100 4.68 4.36 -3.95
CA GLU A 100 5.37 5.64 -3.77
C GLU A 100 5.85 5.83 -2.34
N ALA A 101 5.00 5.54 -1.35
CA ALA A 101 5.39 5.54 0.06
C ALA A 101 6.50 4.50 0.37
N SER A 102 6.60 3.45 -0.45
CA SER A 102 7.64 2.41 -0.36
C SER A 102 8.89 2.71 -1.20
N GLY A 103 8.98 3.90 -1.81
CA GLY A 103 10.16 4.39 -2.54
C GLY A 103 10.18 4.05 -4.04
N TYR A 104 9.07 3.59 -4.62
CA TYR A 104 8.95 3.44 -6.07
C TYR A 104 8.54 4.76 -6.73
N ALA A 105 9.02 4.99 -7.95
CA ALA A 105 8.42 5.99 -8.84
C ALA A 105 7.50 5.32 -9.85
N MET A 106 6.32 5.88 -10.08
CA MET A 106 5.43 5.37 -11.12
C MET A 106 5.97 5.72 -12.51
N THR A 107 5.85 4.81 -13.47
CA THR A 107 6.19 5.03 -14.88
C THR A 107 5.05 4.56 -15.79
N GLU A 108 4.93 5.19 -16.96
CA GLU A 108 4.03 4.76 -18.05
C GLU A 108 4.75 3.86 -19.07
N ALA A 109 6.09 3.79 -19.02
CA ALA A 109 6.91 2.95 -19.88
C ALA A 109 7.17 1.60 -19.21
N ILE A 110 6.69 0.52 -19.82
CA ILE A 110 6.80 -0.86 -19.29
C ILE A 110 8.28 -1.26 -19.20
N GLU A 111 9.08 -0.84 -20.17
CA GLU A 111 10.47 -1.21 -20.36
C GLU A 111 11.38 -0.65 -19.26
N GLU A 112 10.96 0.44 -18.62
CA GLU A 112 11.69 1.10 -17.52
C GLU A 112 11.34 0.52 -16.15
N ALA A 113 10.26 -0.24 -16.05
CA ALA A 113 9.75 -0.72 -14.78
C ALA A 113 10.63 -1.84 -14.22
N SER A 114 10.86 -1.83 -12.91
CA SER A 114 11.42 -2.97 -12.16
C SER A 114 10.31 -3.81 -11.49
N LEU A 115 9.09 -3.27 -11.43
CA LEU A 115 7.89 -3.92 -10.96
C LEU A 115 6.75 -3.66 -11.94
N ILE A 116 6.12 -4.72 -12.46
CA ILE A 116 4.92 -4.63 -13.29
C ILE A 116 3.76 -5.30 -12.55
N LEU A 117 2.69 -4.55 -12.30
CA LEU A 117 1.47 -5.07 -11.67
C LEU A 117 0.31 -5.03 -12.65
N LEU A 118 -0.38 -6.16 -12.81
CA LEU A 118 -1.64 -6.23 -13.54
C LEU A 118 -2.79 -6.22 -12.54
N ASN A 119 -3.56 -5.14 -12.45
CA ASN A 119 -4.75 -5.09 -11.60
C ASN A 119 -5.99 -5.48 -12.41
N THR A 120 -6.57 -6.64 -12.09
CA THR A 120 -7.46 -7.38 -12.98
C THR A 120 -8.92 -7.35 -12.52
N CYS A 121 -9.85 -7.41 -13.48
CA CYS A 121 -11.29 -7.39 -13.22
C CYS A 121 -11.95 -8.63 -13.82
N SER A 122 -12.83 -9.30 -13.08
CA SER A 122 -13.50 -10.53 -13.53
C SER A 122 -14.86 -10.30 -14.21
N VAL A 123 -15.39 -9.07 -14.19
CA VAL A 123 -16.74 -8.76 -14.72
C VAL A 123 -16.73 -8.19 -16.15
N ARG A 124 -15.57 -8.12 -16.81
CA ARG A 124 -15.46 -7.71 -18.21
C ARG A 124 -15.35 -8.94 -19.12
N HIS A 125 -15.70 -8.80 -20.40
CA HIS A 125 -15.60 -9.89 -21.38
C HIS A 125 -14.16 -10.38 -21.55
N ASN A 126 -13.99 -11.71 -21.51
CA ASN A 126 -12.73 -12.44 -21.61
C ASN A 126 -11.61 -11.89 -20.71
N PRO A 127 -11.85 -11.78 -19.39
CA PRO A 127 -10.92 -11.10 -18.49
C PRO A 127 -9.63 -11.91 -18.30
N GLU A 128 -9.76 -13.23 -18.13
CA GLU A 128 -8.63 -14.15 -17.99
C GLU A 128 -7.74 -14.15 -19.23
N ASN A 129 -8.33 -14.24 -20.43
CA ASN A 129 -7.57 -14.24 -21.68
C ASN A 129 -6.75 -12.96 -21.84
N LYS A 130 -7.31 -11.79 -21.50
CA LYS A 130 -6.56 -10.52 -21.55
C LYS A 130 -5.35 -10.53 -20.63
N VAL A 131 -5.50 -11.08 -19.42
CA VAL A 131 -4.41 -11.21 -18.45
C VAL A 131 -3.32 -12.13 -19.00
N PHE A 132 -3.67 -13.34 -19.46
CA PHE A 132 -2.70 -14.29 -19.98
C PHE A 132 -2.04 -13.82 -21.28
N SER A 133 -2.76 -13.13 -22.17
CA SER A 133 -2.18 -12.50 -23.35
C SER A 133 -1.16 -11.42 -22.98
N PHE A 134 -1.46 -10.57 -21.99
CA PHE A 134 -0.53 -9.56 -21.53
C PHE A 134 0.70 -10.18 -20.86
N LEU A 135 0.52 -11.20 -20.03
CA LEU A 135 1.64 -11.94 -19.43
C LEU A 135 2.53 -12.59 -20.50
N GLY A 136 1.96 -13.12 -21.58
CA GLY A 136 2.72 -13.64 -22.71
C GLY A 136 3.58 -12.58 -23.42
N MET A 137 3.11 -11.34 -23.48
CA MET A 137 3.87 -10.19 -24.00
C MET A 137 5.06 -9.82 -23.09
N LEU A 138 4.95 -10.05 -21.77
CA LEU A 138 6.02 -9.75 -20.81
C LEU A 138 7.12 -10.84 -20.75
N ALA A 139 6.86 -12.04 -21.26
CA ALA A 139 7.81 -13.16 -21.19
C ALA A 139 9.18 -12.89 -21.84
N PRO A 140 9.30 -12.20 -22.99
CA PRO A 140 10.60 -11.76 -23.51
C PRO A 140 11.33 -10.81 -22.55
N LEU A 141 10.61 -9.82 -22.01
CA LEU A 141 11.18 -8.83 -21.11
C LEU A 141 11.71 -9.47 -19.80
N LYS A 142 10.96 -10.40 -19.20
CA LYS A 142 11.40 -11.16 -18.01
C LYS A 142 12.63 -12.05 -18.30
N ARG A 143 12.75 -12.59 -19.53
CA ARG A 143 13.94 -13.37 -19.93
C ARG A 143 15.18 -12.50 -20.07
N GLU A 144 15.05 -11.28 -20.56
CA GLU A 144 16.14 -10.31 -20.66
C GLU A 144 16.49 -9.70 -19.29
N ARG A 145 15.49 -9.56 -18.42
CA ARG A 145 15.58 -8.96 -17.09
C ARG A 145 15.02 -9.89 -16.01
N PRO A 146 15.78 -10.92 -15.58
CA PRO A 146 15.31 -11.89 -14.60
C PRO A 146 14.90 -11.28 -13.25
N GLU A 147 15.43 -10.10 -12.93
CA GLU A 147 15.13 -9.33 -11.72
C GLU A 147 13.80 -8.56 -11.77
N LEU A 148 13.18 -8.43 -12.95
CA LEU A 148 11.88 -7.78 -13.12
C LEU A 148 10.82 -8.53 -12.31
N VAL A 149 10.13 -7.85 -11.39
CA VAL A 149 9.02 -8.46 -10.65
C VAL A 149 7.71 -8.28 -11.41
N ILE A 150 6.96 -9.37 -11.60
CA ILE A 150 5.64 -9.37 -12.24
C ILE A 150 4.59 -9.87 -11.24
N GLY A 151 3.60 -9.03 -10.97
CA GLY A 151 2.48 -9.34 -10.09
C GLY A 151 1.13 -9.29 -10.78
N VAL A 152 0.20 -10.14 -10.34
CA VAL A 152 -1.20 -10.12 -10.80
C VAL A 152 -2.12 -9.93 -9.60
N GLY A 153 -2.84 -8.81 -9.57
CA GLY A 153 -3.75 -8.40 -8.51
C GLY A 153 -5.22 -8.37 -8.94
N GLY A 154 -6.12 -8.19 -7.99
CA GLY A 154 -7.54 -7.90 -8.25
C GLY A 154 -8.43 -9.14 -8.41
N CYS A 155 -9.59 -8.99 -9.05
CA CYS A 155 -10.64 -10.01 -9.01
C CYS A 155 -10.31 -11.30 -9.79
N VAL A 156 -9.57 -11.24 -10.91
CA VAL A 156 -9.15 -12.47 -11.61
C VAL A 156 -8.05 -13.17 -10.81
N ALA A 157 -7.14 -12.40 -10.21
CA ALA A 157 -6.14 -12.94 -9.29
C ALA A 157 -6.80 -13.67 -8.11
N GLN A 158 -7.84 -13.08 -7.51
CA GLN A 158 -8.62 -13.71 -6.45
C GLN A 158 -9.33 -15.00 -6.89
N GLN A 159 -9.86 -15.02 -8.13
CA GLN A 159 -10.57 -16.17 -8.68
C GLN A 159 -9.63 -17.35 -8.98
N LEU A 160 -8.49 -17.08 -9.61
CA LEU A 160 -7.57 -18.12 -10.09
C LEU A 160 -6.47 -18.47 -9.08
N GLY A 161 -6.09 -17.52 -8.21
CA GLY A 161 -5.06 -17.69 -7.20
C GLY A 161 -3.78 -18.35 -7.73
N GLY A 162 -3.36 -19.41 -7.05
CA GLY A 162 -2.15 -20.16 -7.43
C GLY A 162 -2.18 -20.80 -8.82
N ALA A 163 -3.35 -20.96 -9.45
CA ALA A 163 -3.42 -21.46 -10.83
C ALA A 163 -2.73 -20.52 -11.82
N ILE A 164 -2.66 -19.20 -11.53
CA ILE A 164 -1.89 -18.25 -12.34
C ILE A 164 -0.40 -18.59 -12.28
N LEU A 165 0.14 -18.82 -11.07
CA LEU A 165 1.55 -19.18 -10.89
C LEU A 165 1.91 -20.54 -11.51
N ALA A 166 0.97 -21.49 -11.48
CA ALA A 166 1.13 -22.79 -12.09
C ALA A 166 1.15 -22.70 -13.62
N ARG A 167 0.30 -21.85 -14.20
CA ARG A 167 0.17 -21.67 -15.65
C ARG A 167 1.24 -20.76 -16.25
N ASN A 168 1.73 -19.78 -15.51
CA ASN A 168 2.76 -18.85 -15.97
C ASN A 168 3.89 -18.75 -14.93
N ARG A 169 5.11 -19.13 -15.33
CA ARG A 169 6.29 -19.16 -14.46
C ARG A 169 6.93 -17.78 -14.25
N ASP A 170 6.62 -16.82 -15.12
CA ASP A 170 7.20 -15.47 -15.08
C ASP A 170 6.52 -14.58 -14.02
N VAL A 171 5.38 -15.02 -13.47
CA VAL A 171 4.67 -14.31 -12.39
C VAL A 171 5.29 -14.65 -11.04
N ASP A 172 5.62 -13.62 -10.27
CA ASP A 172 6.27 -13.74 -8.95
C ASP A 172 5.26 -13.63 -7.80
N LEU A 173 4.20 -12.82 -7.96
CA LEU A 173 3.17 -12.67 -6.93
C LEU A 173 1.74 -12.62 -7.51
N VAL A 174 0.79 -13.15 -6.75
CA VAL A 174 -0.64 -13.09 -7.02
C VAL A 174 -1.37 -12.64 -5.77
N PHE A 175 -2.25 -11.64 -5.87
CA PHE A 175 -2.97 -11.13 -4.70
C PHE A 175 -4.43 -10.75 -4.98
N GLY A 176 -5.27 -10.97 -3.98
CA GLY A 176 -6.68 -10.58 -3.99
C GLY A 176 -6.88 -9.06 -3.92
N PRO A 177 -8.09 -8.55 -4.24
CA PRO A 177 -8.38 -7.12 -4.15
C PRO A 177 -8.25 -6.54 -2.74
N ASP A 178 -8.42 -7.35 -1.69
CA ASP A 178 -8.33 -6.88 -0.30
C ASP A 178 -6.90 -7.02 0.28
N GLN A 179 -5.94 -7.46 -0.54
CA GLN A 179 -4.59 -7.83 -0.13
C GLN A 179 -3.53 -6.81 -0.58
N TYR A 180 -3.91 -5.74 -1.29
CA TYR A 180 -2.95 -4.74 -1.78
C TYR A 180 -2.18 -4.05 -0.64
N ALA A 181 -2.78 -3.91 0.56
CA ALA A 181 -2.09 -3.32 1.70
C ALA A 181 -0.86 -4.13 2.15
N ASN A 182 -0.86 -5.44 1.87
CA ASN A 182 0.24 -6.36 2.18
C ASN A 182 1.30 -6.39 1.07
N LEU A 183 1.17 -5.56 0.02
CA LEU A 183 2.10 -5.54 -1.10
C LEU A 183 3.57 -5.31 -0.71
N PRO A 184 3.92 -4.44 0.24
CA PRO A 184 5.31 -4.32 0.71
C PRO A 184 5.87 -5.64 1.24
N GLU A 185 5.10 -6.36 2.06
CA GLU A 185 5.49 -7.66 2.60
C GLU A 185 5.64 -8.71 1.48
N MET A 186 4.69 -8.75 0.53
CA MET A 186 4.77 -9.65 -0.63
C MET A 186 6.02 -9.38 -1.47
N LEU A 187 6.36 -8.11 -1.69
CA LEU A 187 7.56 -7.74 -2.44
C LEU A 187 8.84 -8.15 -1.70
N ASP A 188 8.87 -8.08 -0.37
CA ASP A 188 10.00 -8.57 0.42
C ASP A 188 10.17 -10.09 0.35
N LEU A 189 9.07 -10.85 0.38
CA LEU A 189 9.09 -12.29 0.12
C LEU A 189 9.62 -12.62 -1.29
N VAL A 190 9.16 -11.89 -2.31
CA VAL A 190 9.65 -12.07 -3.69
C VAL A 190 11.14 -11.75 -3.79
N ARG A 191 11.64 -10.70 -3.13
CA ARG A 191 13.07 -10.37 -3.07
C ARG A 191 13.91 -11.47 -2.41
N ARG A 192 13.32 -12.28 -1.52
CA ARG A 192 13.94 -13.48 -0.93
C ARG A 192 13.92 -14.71 -1.84
N GLY A 193 13.34 -14.59 -3.04
CA GLY A 193 13.25 -15.68 -4.02
C GLY A 193 11.97 -16.51 -3.91
N GLU A 194 10.98 -16.06 -3.14
CA GLU A 194 9.71 -16.77 -2.98
C GLU A 194 8.71 -16.36 -4.07
N ARG A 195 7.82 -17.28 -4.46
CA ARG A 195 6.63 -16.96 -5.25
C ARG A 195 5.43 -16.89 -4.34
N VAL A 196 4.70 -15.78 -4.38
CA VAL A 196 3.70 -15.43 -3.37
C VAL A 196 2.29 -15.56 -3.93
N VAL A 197 1.39 -16.17 -3.16
CA VAL A 197 -0.06 -16.11 -3.39
C VAL A 197 -0.73 -15.64 -2.11
N MET A 198 -1.40 -14.50 -2.17
CA MET A 198 -2.23 -13.99 -1.08
C MET A 198 -3.64 -13.73 -1.59
N THR A 199 -4.46 -14.77 -1.57
CA THR A 199 -5.88 -14.71 -1.96
C THR A 199 -6.81 -15.19 -0.86
N ASP A 200 -6.29 -15.48 0.32
CA ASP A 200 -7.12 -15.91 1.43
C ASP A 200 -7.89 -14.72 1.99
N TRP A 201 -9.18 -14.93 2.22
CA TRP A 201 -9.98 -14.03 3.02
C TRP A 201 -9.50 -14.19 4.46
N GLY A 202 -9.04 -13.11 5.08
CA GLY A 202 -8.70 -13.11 6.50
C GLY A 202 -9.86 -13.61 7.38
N PRO A 203 -9.64 -13.78 8.69
CA PRO A 203 -10.68 -14.22 9.62
C PRO A 203 -11.95 -13.37 9.48
N LYS A 204 -13.13 -14.00 9.67
CA LYS A 204 -14.47 -13.43 9.41
C LYS A 204 -14.54 -11.95 9.85
N GLN A 205 -14.52 -11.06 8.86
CA GLN A 205 -14.51 -9.61 9.10
C GLN A 205 -15.89 -9.13 9.60
N PRO A 206 -15.93 -8.17 10.54
CA PRO A 206 -17.17 -7.55 10.99
C PRO A 206 -17.83 -6.75 9.84
N PRO A 207 -19.14 -6.47 9.91
CA PRO A 207 -19.86 -5.81 8.81
C PRO A 207 -19.45 -4.34 8.62
N VAL A 208 -18.74 -3.76 9.59
CA VAL A 208 -18.17 -2.41 9.53
C VAL A 208 -16.68 -2.51 9.84
N GLN A 209 -15.85 -2.02 8.93
CA GLN A 209 -14.41 -2.00 9.09
C GLN A 209 -13.81 -0.94 8.17
N ASP A 210 -12.79 -0.22 8.67
CA ASP A 210 -11.95 0.57 7.78
C ASP A 210 -10.90 -0.34 7.14
N PHE A 211 -11.16 -0.71 5.89
CA PHE A 211 -10.27 -1.57 5.10
C PHE A 211 -9.22 -0.75 4.31
N ILE A 212 -9.23 0.57 4.44
CA ILE A 212 -8.18 1.44 3.90
C ILE A 212 -7.14 1.69 5.02
N PRO A 213 -5.86 1.39 4.80
CA PRO A 213 -4.83 1.73 5.78
C PRO A 213 -4.84 3.23 6.12
N ASP A 214 -4.72 3.60 7.39
CA ASP A 214 -4.83 4.99 7.85
C ASP A 214 -3.90 5.96 7.08
N ALA A 215 -2.67 5.53 6.79
CA ALA A 215 -1.69 6.31 6.03
C ALA A 215 -2.14 6.61 4.59
N LEU A 216 -3.06 5.83 4.04
CA LEU A 216 -3.55 5.98 2.66
C LEU A 216 -4.87 6.74 2.58
N ILE A 217 -5.60 6.93 3.68
CA ILE A 217 -6.95 7.53 3.69
C ILE A 217 -6.93 8.89 3.01
N GLU A 218 -6.04 9.77 3.44
CA GLU A 218 -5.91 11.13 2.92
C GLU A 218 -5.00 11.21 1.69
N ALA A 219 -4.37 10.10 1.27
CA ALA A 219 -3.39 10.06 0.18
C ALA A 219 -4.02 9.99 -1.21
N GLY A 220 -5.34 9.83 -1.33
CA GLY A 220 -6.03 9.69 -2.61
C GLY A 220 -5.73 10.84 -3.61
N PRO A 221 -5.62 10.54 -4.92
CA PRO A 221 -5.36 11.54 -5.93
C PRO A 221 -6.64 12.29 -6.35
N VAL A 222 -6.46 13.51 -6.86
CA VAL A 222 -7.50 14.29 -7.53
C VAL A 222 -7.12 14.45 -8.99
N VAL A 223 -7.91 13.87 -9.90
CA VAL A 223 -7.62 13.88 -11.34
C VAL A 223 -8.71 14.66 -12.06
N ASN A 224 -8.33 15.76 -12.73
CA ASN A 224 -9.28 16.65 -13.43
C ASN A 224 -10.44 17.11 -12.51
N GLY A 225 -10.14 17.39 -11.23
CA GLY A 225 -11.12 17.78 -10.22
C GLY A 225 -12.03 16.65 -9.74
N LYS A 226 -11.79 15.39 -10.14
CA LYS A 226 -12.56 14.21 -9.71
C LYS A 226 -11.77 13.40 -8.69
N ALA A 227 -12.46 12.91 -7.67
CA ALA A 227 -11.91 11.97 -6.70
C ALA A 227 -12.89 10.83 -6.44
N TYR A 228 -12.35 9.68 -6.04
CA TYR A 228 -13.09 8.45 -5.78
C TYR A 228 -12.90 8.03 -4.34
N ILE A 229 -13.99 7.68 -3.65
CA ILE A 229 -13.97 7.21 -2.26
C ILE A 229 -14.69 5.88 -2.20
N ALA A 230 -13.98 4.81 -1.82
CA ALA A 230 -14.60 3.54 -1.49
C ALA A 230 -15.31 3.64 -0.13
N ILE A 231 -16.63 3.49 -0.13
CA ILE A 231 -17.46 3.52 1.09
C ILE A 231 -17.77 2.11 1.61
N MET A 232 -17.61 1.09 0.76
CA MET A 232 -17.78 -0.31 1.10
C MET A 232 -17.00 -1.20 0.14
N THR A 233 -16.78 -2.45 0.54
CA THR A 233 -16.29 -3.54 -0.31
C THR A 233 -17.18 -4.77 -0.16
N GLY A 234 -17.10 -5.70 -1.11
CA GLY A 234 -17.88 -6.94 -1.12
C GLY A 234 -19.37 -6.75 -1.42
N CYS A 235 -20.10 -7.86 -1.52
CA CYS A 235 -21.54 -7.81 -1.79
C CYS A 235 -22.24 -9.06 -1.24
N ASN A 236 -23.37 -8.87 -0.57
CA ASN A 236 -24.20 -9.96 -0.05
C ASN A 236 -25.33 -10.39 -0.99
N ASN A 237 -25.47 -9.75 -2.16
CA ASN A 237 -26.44 -10.15 -3.17
C ASN A 237 -25.85 -11.24 -4.07
N PHE A 238 -26.37 -12.46 -3.94
CA PHE A 238 -26.00 -13.63 -4.75
C PHE A 238 -26.82 -13.70 -6.03
N CYS A 239 -26.70 -12.66 -6.88
CA CYS A 239 -27.35 -12.65 -8.18
C CYS A 239 -26.80 -13.78 -9.05
N SER A 240 -27.67 -14.46 -9.81
CA SER A 240 -27.31 -15.65 -10.61
C SER A 240 -26.15 -15.44 -11.60
N PHE A 241 -25.92 -14.21 -12.03
CA PHE A 241 -24.88 -13.84 -12.98
C PHE A 241 -23.61 -13.24 -12.33
N CYS A 242 -23.62 -13.01 -11.01
CA CYS A 242 -22.63 -12.14 -10.38
C CYS A 242 -21.51 -12.93 -9.68
N ILE A 243 -20.27 -12.69 -10.09
CA ILE A 243 -19.07 -13.28 -9.49
C ILE A 243 -18.61 -12.55 -8.21
N VAL A 244 -19.08 -11.32 -8.00
CA VAL A 244 -18.57 -10.38 -6.97
C VAL A 244 -18.51 -10.99 -5.56
N PRO A 245 -19.54 -11.69 -5.04
CA PRO A 245 -19.49 -12.26 -3.69
C PRO A 245 -18.33 -13.24 -3.48
N TYR A 246 -17.82 -13.85 -4.55
CA TYR A 246 -16.74 -14.83 -4.50
C TYR A 246 -15.35 -14.20 -4.64
N VAL A 247 -15.24 -13.03 -5.27
CA VAL A 247 -13.96 -12.37 -5.59
C VAL A 247 -13.73 -11.06 -4.84
N ARG A 248 -14.71 -10.54 -4.13
CA ARG A 248 -14.62 -9.36 -3.24
C ARG A 248 -15.16 -9.66 -1.83
N GLY A 249 -15.56 -10.91 -1.57
CA GLY A 249 -16.05 -11.35 -0.28
C GLY A 249 -17.42 -10.77 0.10
N ARG A 250 -17.72 -10.88 1.40
CA ARG A 250 -18.95 -10.35 2.01
C ARG A 250 -18.91 -8.84 2.09
N GLU A 251 -20.10 -8.26 2.12
CA GLU A 251 -20.26 -6.82 2.25
C GLU A 251 -19.69 -6.31 3.58
N ILE A 252 -18.87 -5.27 3.48
CA ILE A 252 -18.26 -4.55 4.59
C ILE A 252 -18.40 -3.06 4.30
N SER A 253 -19.08 -2.35 5.19
CA SER A 253 -19.19 -0.90 5.13
C SER A 253 -18.03 -0.23 5.86
N ARG A 254 -17.58 0.91 5.35
CA ARG A 254 -16.55 1.71 6.01
C ARG A 254 -17.18 2.66 7.03
N PRO A 255 -16.50 3.02 8.14
CA PRO A 255 -17.04 4.00 9.09
C PRO A 255 -17.34 5.37 8.43
N PRO A 256 -18.48 6.02 8.74
CA PRO A 256 -18.86 7.30 8.13
C PRO A 256 -17.81 8.39 8.34
N GLU A 257 -17.24 8.48 9.55
CA GLU A 257 -16.25 9.51 9.86
C GLU A 257 -14.97 9.35 9.04
N SER A 258 -14.57 8.10 8.76
CA SER A 258 -13.41 7.83 7.90
C SER A 258 -13.65 8.29 6.45
N ILE A 259 -14.85 8.04 5.92
CA ILE A 259 -15.28 8.51 4.60
C ILE A 259 -15.29 10.05 4.55
N LEU A 260 -15.85 10.71 5.57
CA LEU A 260 -15.91 12.16 5.65
C LEU A 260 -14.52 12.80 5.78
N ARG A 261 -13.62 12.19 6.54
CA ARG A 261 -12.22 12.62 6.68
C ARG A 261 -11.51 12.60 5.33
N GLU A 262 -11.64 11.50 4.61
CA GLU A 262 -11.09 11.38 3.26
C GLU A 262 -11.69 12.40 2.29
N ALA A 263 -13.02 12.59 2.33
CA ALA A 263 -13.71 13.55 1.48
C ALA A 263 -13.18 14.98 1.69
N ARG A 264 -13.00 15.40 2.95
CA ARG A 264 -12.43 16.71 3.30
C ARG A 264 -11.01 16.86 2.75
N ALA A 265 -10.13 15.88 2.97
CA ALA A 265 -8.77 15.91 2.45
C ALA A 265 -8.71 16.00 0.91
N LEU A 266 -9.61 15.30 0.21
CA LEU A 266 -9.70 15.37 -1.25
C LEU A 266 -10.22 16.72 -1.75
N ILE A 267 -11.18 17.33 -1.05
CA ILE A 267 -11.68 18.68 -1.36
C ILE A 267 -10.57 19.72 -1.18
N ASP A 268 -9.78 19.62 -0.11
CA ASP A 268 -8.64 20.50 0.16
C ASP A 268 -7.57 20.38 -0.93
N LYS A 269 -7.42 19.19 -1.52
CA LYS A 269 -6.59 18.94 -2.71
C LYS A 269 -7.20 19.44 -4.04
N GLY A 270 -8.37 20.07 -3.99
CA GLY A 270 -9.03 20.66 -5.16
C GLY A 270 -10.08 19.76 -5.83
N ALA A 271 -10.54 18.70 -5.18
CA ALA A 271 -11.67 17.92 -5.71
C ALA A 271 -12.92 18.81 -5.82
N ARG A 272 -13.60 18.72 -6.96
CA ARG A 272 -14.87 19.38 -7.25
C ARG A 272 -16.00 18.36 -7.40
N GLU A 273 -15.68 17.14 -7.82
CA GLU A 273 -16.62 16.01 -7.93
C GLU A 273 -16.10 14.83 -7.11
N ILE A 274 -16.91 14.31 -6.19
CA ILE A 274 -16.62 13.09 -5.43
C ILE A 274 -17.52 11.95 -5.91
N TRP A 275 -16.92 10.81 -6.19
CA TRP A 275 -17.60 9.57 -6.56
C TRP A 275 -17.53 8.57 -5.40
N LEU A 276 -18.68 8.25 -4.81
CA LEU A 276 -18.80 7.17 -3.84
C LEU A 276 -18.84 5.83 -4.58
N LEU A 277 -17.88 4.96 -4.25
CA LEU A 277 -17.70 3.66 -4.87
C LEU A 277 -18.09 2.55 -3.90
N GLY A 278 -18.74 1.53 -4.45
CA GLY A 278 -19.12 0.30 -3.77
C GLY A 278 -19.74 -0.68 -4.77
N GLN A 279 -19.82 -1.96 -4.42
CA GLN A 279 -20.48 -2.97 -5.22
C GLN A 279 -22.01 -2.88 -5.12
N ASN A 280 -22.52 -2.41 -3.98
CA ASN A 280 -23.93 -2.14 -3.73
C ASN A 280 -24.10 -0.91 -2.83
N VAL A 281 -23.91 0.29 -3.37
CA VAL A 281 -23.76 1.50 -2.52
C VAL A 281 -24.95 1.78 -1.60
N ASN A 282 -26.17 1.46 -2.02
CA ASN A 282 -27.39 1.72 -1.23
C ASN A 282 -27.68 0.66 -0.16
N SER A 283 -26.92 -0.44 -0.07
CA SER A 283 -26.94 -1.31 1.11
C SER A 283 -26.03 -0.81 2.23
N TYR A 284 -25.28 0.30 2.04
CA TYR A 284 -24.38 0.85 3.04
C TYR A 284 -25.05 1.05 4.39
N ARG A 285 -24.44 0.46 5.42
CA ARG A 285 -24.87 0.53 6.82
C ARG A 285 -23.66 0.50 7.73
N ALA A 286 -23.44 1.57 8.49
CA ALA A 286 -22.34 1.65 9.44
C ALA A 286 -22.72 2.54 10.63
N GLU A 287 -22.51 2.05 11.87
CA GLU A 287 -22.64 2.86 13.09
C GLU A 287 -24.00 3.58 13.23
N GLY A 288 -25.09 2.92 12.79
CA GLY A 288 -26.44 3.49 12.79
C GLY A 288 -26.76 4.38 11.58
N TRP A 289 -25.78 4.69 10.74
CA TRP A 289 -25.97 5.39 9.48
C TRP A 289 -26.39 4.43 8.38
N ARG A 290 -27.27 4.89 7.51
CA ARG A 290 -27.57 4.25 6.24
C ARG A 290 -26.99 5.11 5.12
N PHE A 291 -27.19 4.67 3.89
CA PHE A 291 -26.64 5.36 2.73
C PHE A 291 -27.13 6.80 2.61
N TYR A 292 -28.41 7.09 2.91
CA TYR A 292 -28.94 8.46 2.79
C TYR A 292 -28.34 9.40 3.84
N GLU A 293 -28.11 8.99 5.09
CA GLU A 293 -27.46 9.85 6.08
C GLU A 293 -26.02 10.18 5.65
N LEU A 294 -25.33 9.22 5.05
CA LEU A 294 -24.00 9.46 4.47
C LEU A 294 -24.08 10.48 3.33
N LEU A 295 -25.04 10.35 2.42
CA LEU A 295 -25.24 11.32 1.34
C LEU A 295 -25.56 12.72 1.87
N GLU A 296 -26.42 12.84 2.88
CA GLU A 296 -26.74 14.13 3.50
C GLU A 296 -25.50 14.78 4.14
N ALA A 297 -24.68 14.02 4.86
CA ALA A 297 -23.46 14.53 5.45
C ALA A 297 -22.43 14.94 4.38
N MET A 298 -22.27 14.13 3.33
CA MET A 298 -21.41 14.45 2.19
C MET A 298 -21.88 15.71 1.45
N ALA A 299 -23.19 15.91 1.32
CA ALA A 299 -23.78 17.08 0.67
C ALA A 299 -23.57 18.39 1.45
N ARG A 300 -23.28 18.32 2.75
CA ARG A 300 -22.91 19.48 3.58
C ARG A 300 -21.46 19.92 3.40
N LEU A 301 -20.61 19.09 2.78
CA LEU A 301 -19.24 19.46 2.45
C LEU A 301 -19.22 20.41 1.23
N PRO A 302 -18.20 21.26 1.08
CA PRO A 302 -18.10 22.21 -0.03
C PRO A 302 -17.64 21.53 -1.34
N VAL A 303 -18.37 20.50 -1.78
CA VAL A 303 -18.16 19.77 -3.03
C VAL A 303 -19.19 20.21 -4.07
N ALA A 304 -18.78 20.44 -5.32
CA ALA A 304 -19.68 20.92 -6.37
C ALA A 304 -20.60 19.82 -6.90
N ARG A 305 -20.18 18.55 -6.82
CA ARG A 305 -20.97 17.41 -7.25
C ARG A 305 -20.64 16.16 -6.44
N LEU A 306 -21.67 15.51 -5.92
CA LEU A 306 -21.59 14.17 -5.37
C LEU A 306 -22.19 13.18 -6.37
N ARG A 307 -21.50 12.07 -6.63
CA ARG A 307 -21.97 10.98 -7.47
C ARG A 307 -21.81 9.66 -6.74
N PHE A 308 -22.69 8.72 -7.02
CA PHE A 308 -22.52 7.32 -6.68
C PHE A 308 -22.94 6.44 -7.87
N THR A 309 -22.50 5.19 -7.88
CA THR A 309 -22.87 4.20 -8.90
C THR A 309 -23.12 2.85 -8.25
N SER A 310 -23.71 1.92 -9.00
CA SER A 310 -24.03 0.55 -8.52
C SER A 310 -25.07 0.48 -7.40
N PRO A 311 -26.19 1.24 -7.45
CA PRO A 311 -27.29 0.94 -6.56
C PRO A 311 -27.98 -0.36 -6.99
N HIS A 312 -28.38 -1.18 -6.02
CA HIS A 312 -29.16 -2.38 -6.27
C HIS A 312 -30.66 -2.12 -6.00
N PRO A 313 -31.57 -2.46 -6.93
CA PRO A 313 -33.01 -2.17 -6.78
C PRO A 313 -33.66 -2.73 -5.52
N LYS A 314 -33.20 -3.90 -5.06
CA LYS A 314 -33.66 -4.54 -3.81
C LYS A 314 -33.46 -3.66 -2.57
N ASP A 315 -32.40 -2.86 -2.58
CA ASP A 315 -31.97 -2.06 -1.42
C ASP A 315 -32.37 -0.58 -1.59
N TRP A 316 -33.23 -0.27 -2.58
CA TRP A 316 -33.76 1.07 -2.79
C TRP A 316 -34.96 1.31 -1.89
N ASP A 317 -35.00 2.43 -1.19
CA ASP A 317 -36.12 2.81 -0.33
C ASP A 317 -36.57 4.26 -0.55
N ASN A 318 -37.69 4.62 0.08
CA ASN A 318 -38.28 5.95 -0.06
C ASN A 318 -37.40 7.06 0.52
N ALA A 319 -36.50 6.76 1.46
CA ALA A 319 -35.60 7.75 2.04
C ALA A 319 -34.48 8.17 1.07
N LEU A 320 -34.20 7.34 0.06
CA LEU A 320 -33.25 7.62 -1.02
C LEU A 320 -33.88 8.27 -2.26
N SER A 321 -35.21 8.46 -2.27
CA SER A 321 -35.97 8.96 -3.43
C SER A 321 -36.26 10.45 -3.36
#